data_AF-F1TB64-F1
#
_entry.id   AF-F1TB64-F1
#
_cell.length_a   1.000
_cell.length_b   1.000
_cell.length_c   1.000
_cell.angle_alpha   90.00
_cell.angle_beta   90.00
_cell.angle_gamma   90.00
#
_symmetry.space_group_name_H-M   'P 1'
#
loop_
_entity.id
_entity.type
_entity.pdbx_description
1 polymer ?
#
loop_
_entity_poly.entity_id
_entity_poly.type
_entity_poly.pdbx_seq_one_letter_code
_entity_poly.pdbx_strand_id
1 'polypeptide(L)'
;MSEDIKRITPEEALKQCNDENRDKLKVFIGYAPGVGKTYSMLNEGNRRGKDIVIGYVESHQRDETDKQIGNLEIIPRKNDI
;
A
#
# COMPACT_ATOMS: atom_id res chain seq x y z
N MET A 1 -19.45 -2.00 -32.37
CA MET A 1 -18.41 -3.03 -32.57
C MET A 1 -17.83 -3.33 -31.20
N SER A 2 -18.27 -4.43 -30.59
CA SER A 2 -17.74 -4.92 -29.32
C SER A 2 -16.36 -5.51 -29.58
N GLU A 3 -15.31 -4.94 -28.97
CA GLU A 3 -13.97 -5.53 -29.02
C GLU A 3 -14.02 -6.91 -28.37
N ASP A 4 -13.71 -7.95 -29.15
CA ASP A 4 -13.52 -9.31 -28.66
C ASP A 4 -12.30 -9.31 -27.72
N ILE A 5 -12.55 -9.25 -26.41
CA ILE A 5 -11.49 -9.38 -25.40
C ILE A 5 -10.94 -10.81 -25.49
N LYS A 6 -9.81 -10.97 -26.18
CA LYS A 6 -9.07 -12.23 -26.27
C LYS A 6 -8.71 -12.68 -24.85
N ARG A 7 -9.26 -13.81 -24.40
CA ARG A 7 -8.83 -14.45 -23.15
C ARG A 7 -7.37 -14.86 -23.28
N ILE A 8 -6.52 -14.32 -22.41
CA ILE A 8 -5.12 -14.71 -22.26
C ILE A 8 -4.99 -15.88 -21.29
N THR A 9 -3.91 -16.65 -21.41
CA THR A 9 -3.62 -17.75 -20.47
C THR A 9 -3.10 -17.19 -19.13
N PRO A 10 -3.15 -17.98 -18.03
CA PRO A 10 -2.58 -17.57 -16.75
C PRO A 10 -1.10 -17.19 -16.83
N GLU A 11 -0.32 -17.90 -17.65
CA GLU A 11 1.10 -17.64 -17.87
C GLU A 11 1.32 -16.31 -18.59
N GLU A 12 0.50 -16.01 -19.60
CA GLU A 12 0.52 -14.75 -20.34
C GLU A 12 0.15 -13.58 -19.42
N ALA A 13 -0.90 -13.74 -18.59
CA ALA A 13 -1.30 -12.75 -17.60
C ALA A 13 -0.19 -12.50 -16.55
N LEU A 14 0.44 -13.57 -16.05
CA LEU A 14 1.52 -13.48 -15.08
C LEU A 14 2.75 -12.75 -15.67
N LYS A 15 3.08 -13.05 -16.94
CA LYS A 15 4.14 -12.35 -17.65
C LYS A 15 3.84 -10.87 -17.82
N GLN A 16 2.61 -10.52 -18.20
CA GLN A 16 2.18 -9.13 -18.29
C GLN A 16 2.32 -8.38 -16.96
N CYS A 17 1.90 -8.98 -15.84
CA CYS A 17 2.06 -8.41 -14.50
C CYS A 17 3.52 -8.23 -14.06
N ASN A 18 4.45 -9.04 -14.58
CA ASN A 18 5.87 -8.97 -14.26
C ASN A 18 6.64 -7.96 -15.15
N ASP A 19 6.24 -7.84 -16.42
CA ASP A 19 6.88 -6.96 -17.41
C ASP A 19 6.44 -5.50 -17.27
N GLU A 20 5.28 -5.27 -16.66
CA GLU A 20 4.85 -3.92 -16.29
C GLU A 20 5.74 -3.37 -15.17
N ASN A 21 6.60 -2.39 -15.50
CA ASN A 21 7.22 -1.45 -14.56
C ASN A 21 6.15 -0.56 -13.87
N ARG A 22 5.02 -1.14 -13.46
CA ARG A 22 3.99 -0.45 -12.69
C ARG A 22 4.46 -0.31 -11.26
N ASP A 23 4.25 0.88 -10.73
CA ASP A 23 4.23 1.12 -9.29
C ASP A 23 3.33 0.08 -8.61
N LYS A 24 3.93 -0.84 -7.87
CA LYS A 24 3.23 -2.01 -7.31
C LYS A 24 2.44 -1.60 -6.09
N LEU A 25 1.14 -1.86 -6.09
CA LEU A 25 0.32 -1.81 -4.87
C LEU A 25 0.65 -3.04 -4.01
N LYS A 26 1.22 -2.81 -2.82
CA LYS A 26 1.40 -3.85 -1.82
C LYS A 26 0.25 -3.80 -0.80
N VAL A 27 -0.46 -4.90 -0.65
CA VAL A 27 -1.57 -5.04 0.30
C VAL A 27 -1.14 -5.88 1.49
N PHE A 28 -1.36 -5.38 2.71
CA PHE A 28 -1.14 -6.11 3.96
C PHE A 28 -2.48 -6.67 4.45
N ILE A 29 -2.72 -7.96 4.23
CA ILE A 29 -3.95 -8.66 4.63
C ILE A 29 -3.78 -9.27 6.02
N GLY A 30 -4.85 -9.30 6.81
CA GLY A 30 -4.83 -9.89 8.15
C GLY A 30 -6.20 -10.41 8.56
N TYR A 31 -6.21 -11.51 9.31
CA TYR A 31 -7.40 -12.30 9.62
C TYR A 31 -8.32 -11.67 10.69
N ALA A 32 -7.83 -10.70 11.46
CA ALA A 32 -8.58 -10.03 12.53
C ALA A 32 -8.13 -8.57 12.75
N PRO A 33 -8.88 -7.76 13.53
CA PRO A 33 -8.41 -6.49 14.07
C PRO A 33 -7.20 -6.69 15.00
N GLY A 34 -6.27 -5.74 15.02
CA GLY A 34 -5.11 -5.78 15.92
C GLY A 34 -3.95 -6.70 15.49
N VAL A 35 -4.10 -7.50 14.42
CA VAL A 35 -3.04 -8.42 13.91
C VAL A 35 -1.80 -7.73 13.31
N GLY A 36 -1.68 -6.40 13.43
CA GLY A 36 -0.47 -5.67 13.06
C GLY A 36 -0.34 -5.27 11.58
N LYS A 37 -1.45 -5.14 10.85
CA LYS A 37 -1.44 -4.68 9.43
C LYS A 37 -0.78 -3.31 9.27
N THR A 38 -1.27 -2.30 9.99
CA THR A 38 -0.73 -0.93 9.94
C THR A 38 0.71 -0.86 10.42
N TYR A 39 1.04 -1.58 11.49
CA TYR A 39 2.41 -1.65 12.02
C TYR A 39 3.38 -2.27 11.03
N SER A 40 3.01 -3.39 10.40
CA SER A 40 3.86 -4.02 9.37
C SER A 40 4.06 -3.12 8.15
N MET A 41 3.00 -2.40 7.75
CA MET A 41 3.05 -1.44 6.64
C MET A 41 4.03 -0.28 6.93
N LEU A 42 3.94 0.34 8.11
CA LEU A 42 4.83 1.45 8.50
C LEU A 42 6.27 0.97 8.71
N ASN A 43 6.48 -0.18 9.35
CA ASN A 43 7.81 -0.78 9.53
C ASN A 43 8.50 -1.03 8.19
N GLU A 44 7.78 -1.52 7.19
CA GLU A 44 8.34 -1.70 5.86
C GLU A 44 8.63 -0.36 5.17
N GLY A 45 7.72 0.62 5.27
CA GLY A 45 7.94 1.97 4.75
C GLY A 45 9.24 2.59 5.28
N ASN A 46 9.43 2.56 6.60
CA ASN A 46 10.64 3.05 7.27
C ASN A 46 11.92 2.32 6.82
N ARG A 47 11.83 1.03 6.50
CA ARG A 47 12.99 0.22 6.08
C ARG A 47 13.34 0.33 4.60
N ARG A 48 12.44 0.82 3.75
CA ARG A 48 12.64 0.87 2.29
C ARG A 48 13.72 1.89 1.88
N GLY A 49 14.03 2.89 2.72
CA GLY A 49 15.06 3.89 2.44
C GLY A 49 14.78 4.74 1.18
N LYS A 50 13.50 4.86 0.81
CA LYS A 50 13.03 5.67 -0.33
C LYS A 50 12.35 6.94 0.20
N ASP A 51 12.05 7.85 -0.72
CA ASP A 51 11.11 8.93 -0.46
C ASP A 51 9.71 8.34 -0.20
N ILE A 52 9.23 8.47 1.04
CA ILE A 52 8.00 7.85 1.53
C ILE A 52 7.14 8.93 2.17
N VAL A 53 5.91 9.02 1.69
CA VAL A 53 4.91 9.94 2.19
C VAL A 53 3.66 9.17 2.61
N ILE A 54 3.08 9.53 3.74
CA ILE A 54 1.81 9.01 4.23
C ILE A 54 0.67 9.84 3.61
N GLY A 55 -0.13 9.21 2.76
CA GLY A 55 -1.39 9.80 2.29
C GLY A 55 -2.51 9.68 3.32
N TYR A 56 -2.58 8.55 4.03
CA TYR A 56 -3.52 8.32 5.12
C TYR A 56 -3.00 7.20 6.02
N VAL A 57 -3.18 7.35 7.33
CA VAL A 57 -2.90 6.31 8.31
C VAL A 57 -3.87 6.42 9.47
N GLU A 58 -4.27 5.28 10.01
CA GLU A 58 -5.05 5.21 11.23
C GLU A 58 -4.40 4.22 12.20
N SER A 59 -3.91 4.74 13.32
CA SER A 59 -3.23 3.96 14.36
C SER A 59 -4.20 3.33 15.36
N HIS A 60 -5.40 3.90 15.49
CA HIS A 60 -6.37 3.60 16.55
C HIS A 60 -5.76 3.73 17.96
N GLN A 61 -5.02 4.82 18.22
CA GLN A 61 -4.43 5.15 19.53
C GLN A 61 -3.47 4.07 20.04
N ARG A 62 -2.73 3.44 19.12
CA ARG A 62 -1.69 2.47 19.48
C ARG A 62 -0.34 3.19 19.50
N ASP A 63 0.16 3.46 20.70
CA ASP A 63 1.41 4.20 20.94
C ASP A 63 2.58 3.72 20.06
N GLU A 64 2.78 2.40 19.94
CA GLU A 64 3.88 1.84 19.14
C GLU A 64 3.69 2.08 17.63
N THR A 65 2.44 2.17 17.16
CA THR A 65 2.14 2.49 15.75
C THR A 65 2.29 3.99 15.50
N ASP A 66 1.87 4.84 16.44
CA ASP A 66 2.08 6.29 16.38
C ASP A 66 3.58 6.64 16.35
N LYS A 67 4.39 5.95 17.14
CA LYS A 67 5.87 6.10 17.10
C LYS A 67 6.47 5.74 15.74
N GLN A 68 5.88 4.78 15.00
CA GLN A 68 6.37 4.41 13.68
C GLN A 68 6.01 5.41 12.58
N ILE A 69 4.98 6.24 12.79
CA ILE A 69 4.73 7.40 11.91
C ILE A 69 5.92 8.34 12.02
N GLY A 70 6.38 8.62 13.24
CA GLY A 70 7.64 9.31 13.50
C GLY A 70 7.77 10.62 12.72
N ASN A 71 8.79 10.68 11.86
CA ASN A 71 9.10 11.85 11.01
C ASN A 71 8.71 11.64 9.53
N LEU A 72 7.90 10.63 9.21
CA LEU A 72 7.42 10.44 7.85
C LEU A 72 6.56 11.65 7.43
N GLU A 73 6.78 12.13 6.20
CA GLU A 73 5.97 13.22 5.65
C GLU A 73 4.50 12.77 5.55
N ILE A 74 3.58 13.65 5.92
CA ILE A 74 2.14 13.39 5.84
C ILE A 74 1.51 14.41 4.90
N ILE A 75 0.82 13.94 3.87
CA ILE A 75 0.04 14.81 2.98
C ILE A 75 -1.16 15.34 3.77
N PRO A 76 -1.33 16.67 3.90
CA PRO A 76 -2.51 17.24 4.53
C PRO A 76 -3.79 16.79 3.82
N ARG A 77 -4.83 16.44 4.60
CA ARG A 77 -6.12 16.10 4.00
C ARG A 77 -6.72 17.33 3.33
N LYS A 78 -7.31 17.13 2.16
CA LYS A 78 -8.10 18.17 1.49
C LYS A 78 -9.33 18.46 2.35
N ASN A 79 -9.34 19.63 2.97
CA ASN A 79 -10.53 20.15 3.64
C ASN A 79 -11.36 20.86 2.59
N ASP A 80 -12.24 20.12 1.92
CA ASP A 80 -13.28 20.74 1.10
C ASP A 80 -14.32 21.33 2.07
N ILE A 81 -14.24 22.64 2.31
CA ILE A 81 -15.31 23.47 2.93
C ILE A 81 -15.97 24.25 1.80
#